data_AF-B3Q054-F1
#
_entry.id   AF-B3Q054-F1
#
_cell.length_a   1.000
_cell.length_b   1.000
_cell.length_c   1.000
_cell.angle_alpha   90.00
_cell.angle_beta   90.00
_cell.angle_gamma   90.00
#
_symmetry.space_group_name_H-M   'P 1'
#
loop_
_entity.id
_entity.type
_entity.pdbx_description
1 polymer ?
#
loop_
_entity_poly.entity_id
_entity_poly.type
_entity_poly.pdbx_seq_one_letter_code
_entity_poly.pdbx_strand_id
1 'polypeptide(L)'
;MINKDSKFPGKDRSDKGKWIGPWMPRWRDSGDNGPFTTLEKLYAEIQSAPERIRAKRAELEKTGKYTPAGIKDMLKQIALSETVPDIRRAAAQQVSKFRREIDSRRAAFKPFEHDPNDLVGEMRRQEVRAWLRTMTPDERTKAVSHASDPFIVEAAISVPVELTGLLPSTRDRLSQLLVEQRYGDEIAGLNELDEAVKTVERAVDGARDDVREIIGMFPHDFDAEFKPIEQQIDKDAEKAFVAPIPIDVDAIAAQIKTLKFDERHLLIDLALDLQTAAVKAA
;
A
#
# COMPACT_ATOMS: atom_id res chain seq x y z
N MET A 1 2.58 -23.47 -17.43
CA MET A 1 3.27 -24.51 -16.62
C MET A 1 3.79 -23.85 -15.36
N ILE A 2 3.41 -24.33 -14.17
CA ILE A 2 4.05 -23.91 -12.90
C ILE A 2 5.50 -24.40 -12.98
N ASN A 3 6.47 -23.49 -12.82
CA ASN A 3 7.88 -23.86 -12.86
C ASN A 3 8.17 -24.77 -11.66
N LYS A 4 8.29 -26.09 -11.89
CA LYS A 4 8.52 -27.10 -10.84
C LYS A 4 9.87 -26.90 -10.12
N ASP A 5 10.78 -26.15 -10.72
CA ASP A 5 12.10 -25.85 -10.18
C ASP A 5 12.14 -24.50 -9.43
N SER A 6 11.07 -23.70 -9.51
CA SER A 6 10.93 -22.49 -8.71
C SER A 6 10.52 -22.88 -7.29
N LYS A 7 11.38 -22.56 -6.31
CA LYS A 7 11.02 -22.63 -4.88
C LYS A 7 9.95 -21.62 -4.47
N PHE A 8 9.46 -20.80 -5.41
CA PHE A 8 8.51 -19.71 -5.18
C PHE A 8 7.16 -20.03 -5.79
N PRO A 9 6.06 -19.70 -5.09
CA PRO A 9 4.73 -19.93 -5.62
C PRO A 9 4.53 -19.14 -6.92
N GLY A 10 3.93 -19.81 -7.90
CA GLY A 10 3.39 -19.18 -9.10
C GLY A 10 4.25 -19.20 -10.36
N LYS A 11 3.66 -18.73 -11.47
CA LYS A 11 4.33 -18.46 -12.74
C LYS A 11 4.98 -17.08 -12.69
N ASP A 12 6.21 -16.97 -13.17
CA ASP A 12 6.95 -15.71 -13.33
C ASP A 12 6.51 -14.95 -14.60
N ARG A 13 5.84 -15.65 -15.53
CA ARG A 13 5.29 -15.11 -16.77
C ARG A 13 3.87 -15.61 -17.04
N SER A 14 3.09 -14.81 -17.76
CA SER A 14 1.87 -15.30 -18.42
C SER A 14 2.19 -16.36 -19.47
N ASP A 15 1.18 -17.06 -19.97
CA ASP A 15 1.39 -18.12 -20.97
C ASP A 15 2.02 -17.61 -22.29
N LYS A 16 1.91 -16.30 -22.61
CA LYS A 16 2.60 -15.63 -23.75
C LYS A 16 3.86 -14.88 -23.38
N GLY A 17 4.34 -15.03 -22.15
CA GLY A 17 5.60 -14.44 -21.73
C GLY A 17 5.50 -13.02 -21.20
N LYS A 18 4.29 -12.48 -20.93
CA LYS A 18 4.15 -11.20 -20.21
C LYS A 18 4.76 -11.38 -18.83
N TRP A 19 5.69 -10.50 -18.48
CA TRP A 19 6.40 -10.59 -17.22
C TRP A 19 5.46 -10.26 -16.05
N ILE A 20 5.24 -11.23 -15.18
CA ILE A 20 4.53 -11.05 -13.91
C ILE A 20 5.56 -10.75 -12.83
N GLY A 21 6.69 -11.48 -12.85
CA GLY A 21 7.75 -11.45 -11.85
C GLY A 21 7.50 -12.47 -10.74
N PRO A 22 8.56 -13.14 -10.24
CA PRO A 22 8.41 -14.14 -9.19
C PRO A 22 8.05 -13.49 -7.85
N TRP A 23 7.31 -14.22 -7.00
CA TRP A 23 7.19 -13.86 -5.60
C TRP A 23 8.54 -14.00 -4.90
N MET A 24 9.02 -12.94 -4.24
CA MET A 24 10.39 -12.93 -3.71
C MET A 24 10.50 -13.61 -2.34
N PRO A 25 11.58 -14.38 -2.05
CA PRO A 25 11.75 -15.10 -0.79
C PRO A 25 11.73 -14.22 0.46
N ARG A 26 12.19 -12.97 0.33
CA ARG A 26 12.27 -11.99 1.43
C ARG A 26 10.91 -11.41 1.81
N TRP A 27 9.90 -11.53 0.96
CA TRP A 27 8.54 -11.08 1.24
C TRP A 27 7.80 -12.11 2.08
N ARG A 28 8.15 -12.15 3.38
CA ARG A 28 7.57 -13.07 4.35
C ARG A 28 7.34 -12.34 5.66
N ASP A 29 6.18 -12.59 6.23
CA ASP A 29 5.89 -12.20 7.60
C ASP A 29 6.31 -13.30 8.57
N SER A 30 6.50 -12.94 9.83
CA SER A 30 6.78 -13.90 10.91
C SER A 30 5.55 -14.73 11.30
N GLY A 31 4.37 -14.46 10.75
CA GLY A 31 3.12 -15.17 11.04
C GLY A 31 2.13 -15.16 9.88
N ASP A 32 1.01 -15.88 10.04
CA ASP A 32 0.12 -16.26 8.92
C ASP A 32 -0.81 -15.14 8.40
N ASN A 33 -0.83 -13.98 9.06
CA ASN A 33 -1.80 -12.91 8.84
C ASN A 33 -1.15 -11.54 8.57
N GLY A 34 0.13 -11.52 8.20
CA GLY A 34 0.82 -10.27 7.87
C GLY A 34 0.53 -9.77 6.45
N PRO A 35 1.05 -8.57 6.10
CA PRO A 35 0.86 -7.95 4.80
C PRO A 35 1.39 -8.80 3.63
N PHE A 36 2.61 -9.34 3.74
CA PHE A 36 3.20 -10.16 2.70
C PHE A 36 2.47 -11.49 2.54
N THR A 37 2.08 -12.15 3.63
CA THR A 37 1.30 -13.40 3.55
C THR A 37 -0.08 -13.16 2.94
N THR A 38 -0.71 -12.03 3.21
CA THR A 38 -2.00 -11.65 2.58
C THR A 38 -1.81 -11.45 1.08
N LEU A 39 -0.78 -10.71 0.67
CA LEU A 39 -0.46 -10.48 -0.74
C LEU A 39 -0.01 -11.77 -1.46
N GLU A 40 0.70 -12.68 -0.79
CA GLU A 40 1.11 -13.98 -1.33
C GLU A 40 -0.10 -14.88 -1.61
N LYS A 41 -1.04 -14.96 -0.66
CA LYS A 41 -2.30 -15.70 -0.83
C LYS A 41 -3.10 -15.14 -2.00
N LEU A 42 -3.23 -13.81 -2.07
CA LEU A 42 -3.90 -13.12 -3.17
C LEU A 42 -3.21 -13.39 -4.51
N TYR A 43 -1.88 -13.31 -4.56
CA TYR A 43 -1.08 -13.62 -5.74
C TYR A 43 -1.34 -15.04 -6.24
N ALA A 44 -1.31 -16.04 -5.34
CA ALA A 44 -1.59 -17.43 -5.68
C ALA A 44 -3.03 -17.64 -6.16
N GLU A 45 -4.00 -16.98 -5.52
CA GLU A 45 -5.41 -17.04 -5.91
C GLU A 45 -5.63 -16.49 -7.33
N ILE A 46 -5.07 -15.31 -7.63
CA ILE A 46 -5.14 -14.67 -8.95
C ILE A 46 -4.56 -15.61 -10.02
N GLN A 47 -3.41 -16.22 -9.75
CA GLN A 47 -2.76 -17.11 -10.72
C GLN A 47 -3.50 -18.43 -10.92
N SER A 48 -4.30 -18.88 -9.96
CA SER A 48 -5.14 -20.06 -10.11
C SER A 48 -6.38 -19.80 -10.96
N ALA A 49 -6.80 -18.55 -11.13
CA ALA A 49 -8.05 -18.21 -11.81
C ALA A 49 -8.08 -18.63 -13.30
N PRO A 50 -7.03 -18.41 -14.11
CA PRO A 50 -7.00 -18.95 -15.47
C PRO A 50 -7.04 -20.49 -15.52
N GLU A 51 -6.44 -21.18 -14.54
CA GLU A 51 -6.47 -22.64 -14.48
C GLU A 51 -7.90 -23.17 -14.25
N ARG A 52 -8.75 -22.43 -13.50
CA ARG A 52 -10.17 -22.76 -13.35
C ARG A 52 -10.92 -22.68 -14.69
N ILE A 53 -10.66 -21.66 -15.51
CA ILE A 53 -11.25 -21.55 -16.85
C ILE A 53 -10.75 -22.68 -17.77
N ARG A 54 -9.45 -23.03 -17.73
CA ARG A 54 -8.91 -24.17 -18.50
C ARG A 54 -9.57 -25.49 -18.10
N ALA A 55 -9.71 -25.74 -16.81
CA ALA A 55 -10.39 -26.92 -16.30
C ALA A 55 -11.85 -26.97 -16.79
N LYS A 56 -12.56 -25.83 -16.73
CA LYS A 56 -13.94 -25.75 -17.22
C LYS A 56 -14.06 -26.00 -18.72
N ARG A 57 -13.12 -25.49 -19.51
CA ARG A 57 -13.04 -25.78 -20.94
C ARG A 57 -12.91 -27.28 -21.20
N ALA A 58 -11.97 -27.94 -20.51
CA ALA A 58 -11.75 -29.38 -20.65
C ALA A 58 -12.98 -30.21 -20.21
N GLU A 59 -13.70 -29.77 -19.17
CA GLU A 59 -14.98 -30.38 -18.79
C GLU A 59 -16.03 -30.26 -19.90
N LEU A 60 -16.22 -29.06 -20.47
CA LEU A 60 -17.20 -28.83 -21.53
C LEU A 60 -16.85 -29.63 -22.79
N GLU A 61 -15.57 -29.70 -23.18
CA GLU A 61 -15.08 -30.49 -24.31
C GLU A 61 -15.37 -31.99 -24.11
N LYS A 62 -15.15 -32.53 -22.90
CA LYS A 62 -15.43 -33.95 -22.57
C LYS A 62 -16.91 -34.31 -22.68
N THR A 63 -17.83 -33.37 -22.49
CA THR A 63 -19.27 -33.66 -22.57
C THR A 63 -19.72 -33.98 -24.00
N GLY A 64 -19.02 -33.47 -25.02
CA GLY A 64 -19.41 -33.58 -26.42
C GLY A 64 -20.75 -32.90 -26.77
N LYS A 65 -21.39 -32.20 -25.82
CA LYS A 65 -22.71 -31.59 -26.00
C LYS A 65 -22.65 -30.26 -26.75
N TYR A 66 -21.51 -29.58 -26.70
CA TYR A 66 -21.35 -28.22 -27.20
C TYR A 66 -20.45 -28.19 -28.43
N THR A 67 -20.80 -27.32 -29.38
CA THR A 67 -19.90 -26.97 -30.48
C THR A 67 -18.72 -26.14 -29.95
N PRO A 68 -17.59 -26.05 -30.69
CA PRO A 68 -16.48 -25.18 -30.29
C PRO A 68 -16.90 -23.72 -30.04
N ALA A 69 -17.85 -23.20 -30.82
CA ALA A 69 -18.43 -21.88 -30.60
C ALA A 69 -19.23 -21.81 -29.30
N GLY A 70 -20.08 -22.81 -29.03
CA GLY A 70 -20.85 -22.88 -27.79
C GLY A 70 -19.98 -23.00 -26.54
N ILE A 71 -18.85 -23.70 -26.62
CA ILE A 71 -17.87 -23.76 -25.52
C ILE A 71 -17.28 -22.38 -25.27
N LYS A 72 -16.88 -21.66 -26.33
CA LYS A 72 -16.36 -20.29 -26.22
C LYS A 72 -17.38 -19.34 -25.57
N ASP A 73 -18.63 -19.39 -25.99
CA ASP A 73 -19.70 -18.53 -25.43
C ASP A 73 -19.95 -18.84 -23.95
N MET A 74 -19.97 -20.12 -23.57
CA MET A 74 -20.10 -20.53 -22.17
C MET A 74 -18.91 -20.06 -21.31
N LEU A 75 -17.68 -20.24 -21.80
CA LEU A 75 -16.49 -19.78 -21.07
C LEU A 75 -16.45 -18.26 -20.95
N LYS A 76 -16.87 -17.54 -21.98
CA LYS A 76 -17.02 -16.09 -21.95
C LYS A 76 -18.00 -15.65 -20.88
N GLN A 77 -19.17 -16.30 -20.80
CA GLN A 77 -20.15 -16.02 -19.74
C GLN A 77 -19.56 -16.24 -18.34
N ILE A 78 -18.89 -17.37 -18.12
CA ILE A 78 -18.24 -17.68 -16.83
C ILE A 78 -17.12 -16.68 -16.51
N ALA A 79 -16.33 -16.28 -17.51
CA ALA A 79 -15.30 -15.27 -17.33
C ALA A 79 -15.90 -13.92 -16.93
N LEU A 80 -17.03 -13.54 -17.55
CA LEU A 80 -17.70 -12.26 -17.35
C LEU A 80 -18.46 -12.20 -16.02
N SER A 81 -19.12 -13.27 -15.60
CA SER A 81 -19.92 -13.29 -14.37
C SER A 81 -19.12 -13.57 -13.10
N GLU A 82 -18.05 -14.36 -13.21
CA GLU A 82 -17.33 -14.90 -12.05
C GLU A 82 -15.84 -14.56 -12.11
N THR A 83 -15.11 -15.09 -13.10
CA THR A 83 -13.65 -15.16 -13.00
C THR A 83 -12.96 -13.80 -13.03
N VAL A 84 -13.26 -12.95 -14.01
CA VAL A 84 -12.65 -11.61 -14.09
C VAL A 84 -13.13 -10.70 -12.95
N PRO A 85 -14.43 -10.66 -12.61
CA PRO A 85 -14.89 -9.95 -11.41
C PRO A 85 -14.18 -10.39 -10.12
N ASP A 86 -13.97 -11.69 -9.92
CA ASP A 86 -13.32 -12.20 -8.71
C ASP A 86 -11.85 -11.82 -8.65
N ILE A 87 -11.11 -11.96 -9.76
CA ILE A 87 -9.72 -11.47 -9.89
C ILE A 87 -9.66 -9.98 -9.54
N ARG A 88 -10.56 -9.16 -10.14
CA ARG A 88 -10.52 -7.71 -9.95
C ARG A 88 -10.92 -7.30 -8.55
N ARG A 89 -11.97 -7.90 -7.97
CA ARG A 89 -12.47 -7.57 -6.63
C ARG A 89 -11.45 -7.90 -5.55
N ALA A 90 -10.83 -9.08 -5.63
CA ALA A 90 -9.80 -9.51 -4.70
C ALA A 90 -8.59 -8.54 -4.72
N ALA A 91 -8.18 -8.12 -5.92
CA ALA A 91 -7.11 -7.15 -6.08
C ALA A 91 -7.50 -5.74 -5.62
N ALA A 92 -8.61 -5.19 -6.12
CA ALA A 92 -9.03 -3.81 -5.86
C ALA A 92 -9.14 -3.51 -4.36
N GLN A 93 -9.63 -4.45 -3.56
CA GLN A 93 -9.73 -4.25 -2.12
C GLN A 93 -8.36 -4.26 -1.43
N GLN A 94 -7.56 -5.30 -1.63
CA GLN A 94 -6.32 -5.46 -0.87
C GLN A 94 -5.20 -4.55 -1.40
N VAL A 95 -5.05 -4.42 -2.71
CA VAL A 95 -4.04 -3.55 -3.34
C VAL A 95 -4.27 -2.10 -2.93
N SER A 96 -5.51 -1.59 -3.05
CA SER A 96 -5.80 -0.20 -2.66
C SER A 96 -5.61 0.04 -1.18
N LYS A 97 -5.92 -0.95 -0.32
CA LYS A 97 -5.62 -0.87 1.11
C LYS A 97 -4.11 -0.69 1.37
N PHE A 98 -3.27 -1.57 0.82
CA PHE A 98 -1.82 -1.49 1.05
C PHE A 98 -1.19 -0.25 0.40
N ARG A 99 -1.67 0.19 -0.77
CA ARG A 99 -1.25 1.45 -1.39
C ARG A 99 -1.46 2.63 -0.45
N ARG A 100 -2.68 2.76 0.09
CA ARG A 100 -3.00 3.83 1.05
C ARG A 100 -2.20 3.71 2.34
N GLU A 101 -1.97 2.50 2.82
CA GLU A 101 -1.12 2.29 3.99
C GLU A 101 0.32 2.77 3.76
N ILE A 102 0.91 2.41 2.61
CA ILE A 102 2.24 2.88 2.19
C ILE A 102 2.25 4.40 2.10
N ASP A 103 1.28 5.00 1.41
CA ASP A 103 1.20 6.45 1.20
C ASP A 103 0.99 7.19 2.53
N SER A 104 0.12 6.67 3.41
CA SER A 104 -0.14 7.25 4.72
C SER A 104 1.09 7.19 5.61
N ARG A 105 1.83 6.08 5.62
CA ARG A 105 3.06 5.97 6.41
C ARG A 105 4.18 6.86 5.86
N ARG A 106 4.33 6.91 4.53
CA ARG A 106 5.27 7.83 3.86
C ARG A 106 4.94 9.30 4.16
N ALA A 107 3.67 9.68 4.14
CA ALA A 107 3.23 11.03 4.47
C ALA A 107 3.42 11.38 5.97
N ALA A 108 3.45 10.37 6.85
CA ALA A 108 3.71 10.56 8.26
C ALA A 108 5.20 10.81 8.58
N PHE A 109 6.12 10.53 7.66
CA PHE A 109 7.54 10.79 7.86
C PHE A 109 7.82 12.29 7.91
N LYS A 110 8.33 12.75 9.04
CA LYS A 110 8.72 14.13 9.26
C LYS A 110 10.24 14.21 9.43
N PRO A 111 10.93 15.17 8.80
CA PRO A 111 12.37 15.35 8.98
C PRO A 111 12.77 15.56 10.46
N PHE A 112 11.89 16.20 11.22
CA PHE A 112 12.00 16.36 12.66
C PHE A 112 10.60 16.41 13.29
N GLU A 113 10.54 16.09 14.58
CA GLU A 113 9.33 16.24 15.40
C GLU A 113 9.62 17.29 16.47
N HIS A 114 8.78 18.31 16.57
CA HIS A 114 8.91 19.36 17.57
C HIS A 114 7.83 19.17 18.63
N ASP A 115 8.24 18.90 19.87
CA ASP A 115 7.33 19.04 21.02
C ASP A 115 7.14 20.54 21.29
N PRO A 116 5.92 21.09 21.11
CA PRO A 116 5.65 22.50 21.39
C PRO A 116 5.86 22.89 22.86
N ASN A 117 5.92 21.92 23.77
CA ASN A 117 6.16 22.16 25.19
C ASN A 117 7.66 22.15 25.57
N ASP A 118 8.54 21.75 24.64
CA ASP A 118 10.00 21.75 24.86
C ASP A 118 10.59 23.14 24.63
N LEU A 119 10.32 24.05 25.58
CA LEU A 119 10.86 25.42 25.57
C LEU A 119 12.39 25.44 25.59
N VAL A 120 13.02 24.52 26.34
CA VAL A 120 14.49 24.46 26.47
C VAL A 120 15.12 24.05 25.14
N GLY A 121 14.57 23.03 24.47
CA GLY A 121 15.02 22.66 23.14
C GLY A 121 14.81 23.77 22.12
N GLU A 122 13.73 24.54 22.22
CA GLU A 122 13.51 25.66 21.30
C GLU A 122 14.50 26.79 21.52
N MET A 123 14.84 27.11 22.77
CA MET A 123 15.91 28.07 23.08
C MET A 123 17.26 27.62 22.51
N ARG A 124 17.61 26.34 22.63
CA ARG A 124 18.84 25.79 22.04
C ARG A 124 18.83 25.85 20.51
N ARG A 125 17.69 25.53 19.87
CA ARG A 125 17.55 25.66 18.41
C ARG A 125 17.68 27.12 17.97
N GLN A 126 17.12 28.07 18.73
CA GLN A 126 17.28 29.50 18.49
C GLN A 126 18.75 29.93 18.56
N GLU A 127 19.51 29.45 19.55
CA GLU A 127 20.94 29.73 19.69
C GLU A 127 21.74 29.19 18.49
N VAL A 128 21.50 27.94 18.10
CA VAL A 128 22.13 27.36 16.90
C VAL A 128 21.81 28.18 15.65
N ARG A 129 20.54 28.56 15.45
CA ARG A 129 20.15 29.41 14.31
C ARG A 129 20.77 30.81 14.37
N ALA A 130 20.97 31.38 15.55
CA ALA A 130 21.67 32.65 15.72
C ALA A 130 23.15 32.54 15.33
N TRP A 131 23.82 31.46 15.75
CA TRP A 131 25.19 31.15 15.36
C TRP A 131 25.32 30.90 13.85
N LEU A 132 24.41 30.14 13.23
CA LEU A 132 24.43 29.92 11.78
C LEU A 132 24.32 31.24 11.00
N ARG A 133 23.51 32.20 11.48
CA ARG A 133 23.36 33.52 10.86
C ARG A 133 24.63 34.38 10.88
N THR A 134 25.58 34.12 11.79
CA THR A 134 26.87 34.85 11.81
C THR A 134 27.84 34.37 10.74
N MET A 135 27.58 33.23 10.10
CA MET A 135 28.44 32.66 9.06
C MET A 135 28.12 33.20 7.67
N THR A 136 29.10 33.18 6.77
CA THR A 136 28.85 33.36 5.33
C THR A 136 27.98 32.20 4.78
N PRO A 137 27.26 32.38 3.66
CA PRO A 137 26.40 31.33 3.10
C PRO A 137 27.14 29.99 2.83
N ASP A 138 28.38 30.05 2.37
CA ASP A 138 29.20 28.87 2.09
C ASP A 138 29.64 28.15 3.37
N GLU A 139 30.10 28.91 4.37
CA GLU A 139 30.46 28.36 5.69
C GLU A 139 29.26 27.75 6.38
N ARG A 140 28.10 28.41 6.31
CA ARG A 140 26.84 27.92 6.88
C ARG A 140 26.42 26.61 6.25
N THR A 141 26.43 26.54 4.92
CA THR A 141 26.10 25.32 4.19
C THR A 141 27.04 24.18 4.57
N LYS A 142 28.35 24.46 4.67
CA LYS A 142 29.34 23.46 5.09
C LYS A 142 29.12 23.02 6.54
N ALA A 143 28.87 23.96 7.45
CA ALA A 143 28.66 23.70 8.87
C ALA A 143 27.45 22.80 9.10
N VAL A 144 26.32 23.06 8.43
CA VAL A 144 25.12 22.22 8.55
C VAL A 144 25.30 20.87 7.84
N SER A 145 25.89 20.85 6.64
CA SER A 145 26.02 19.59 5.87
C SER A 145 27.02 18.60 6.45
N HIS A 146 27.99 19.07 7.24
CA HIS A 146 29.01 18.22 7.88
C HIS A 146 28.84 18.20 9.41
N ALA A 147 27.70 18.66 9.92
CA ALA A 147 27.43 18.61 11.35
C ALA A 147 27.41 17.16 11.82
N SER A 148 28.22 16.83 12.82
CA SER A 148 28.18 15.53 13.50
C SER A 148 26.98 15.41 14.43
N ASP A 149 26.46 16.53 14.91
CA ASP A 149 25.29 16.61 15.78
C ASP A 149 24.01 16.83 14.94
N PRO A 150 23.07 15.87 14.91
CA PRO A 150 21.78 16.01 14.22
C PRO A 150 20.99 17.25 14.69
N PHE A 151 21.18 17.69 15.94
CA PHE A 151 20.50 18.86 16.49
C PHE A 151 20.80 20.14 15.69
N ILE A 152 22.02 20.26 15.14
CA ILE A 152 22.39 21.42 14.32
C ILE A 152 21.60 21.42 13.00
N VAL A 153 21.46 20.25 12.38
CA VAL A 153 20.71 20.08 11.13
C VAL A 153 19.22 20.36 11.37
N GLU A 154 18.66 19.78 12.44
CA GLU A 154 17.26 19.99 12.84
C GLU A 154 16.95 21.45 13.12
N ALA A 155 17.80 22.14 13.90
CA ALA A 155 17.68 23.56 14.14
C ALA A 155 17.69 24.35 12.83
N ALA A 156 18.55 23.99 11.88
CA ALA A 156 18.66 24.68 10.60
C ALA A 156 17.44 24.46 9.68
N ILE A 157 16.80 23.29 9.70
CA ILE A 157 15.64 23.01 8.83
C ILE A 157 14.28 23.36 9.48
N SER A 158 14.28 23.56 10.81
CA SER A 158 13.07 23.84 11.61
C SER A 158 12.37 25.16 11.29
N VAL A 159 13.05 26.07 10.60
CA VAL A 159 12.48 27.36 10.18
C VAL A 159 12.61 27.53 8.66
N PRO A 160 11.86 28.46 8.04
CA PRO A 160 11.98 28.76 6.62
C PRO A 160 13.40 29.18 6.21
N VAL A 161 13.74 28.98 4.93
CA VAL A 161 15.07 29.25 4.36
C VAL A 161 15.49 30.71 4.50
N GLU A 162 14.55 31.63 4.58
CA GLU A 162 14.77 33.07 4.76
C GLU A 162 15.37 33.40 6.14
N LEU A 163 15.02 32.61 7.16
CA LEU A 163 15.48 32.81 8.54
C LEU A 163 16.81 32.11 8.82
N THR A 164 17.10 31.02 8.11
CA THR A 164 18.39 30.32 8.20
C THR A 164 19.39 30.77 7.17
N GLY A 165 18.95 31.39 6.07
CA GLY A 165 19.73 31.71 4.87
C GLY A 165 20.44 30.51 4.24
N LEU A 166 19.85 29.32 4.38
CA LEU A 166 20.23 28.15 3.57
C LEU A 166 19.62 28.25 2.17
N LEU A 167 20.26 27.64 1.18
CA LEU A 167 19.64 27.45 -0.13
C LEU A 167 18.47 26.46 -0.01
N PRO A 168 17.35 26.66 -0.75
CA PRO A 168 16.22 25.73 -0.74
C PRO A 168 16.62 24.27 -1.03
N SER A 169 17.44 24.06 -2.07
CA SER A 169 17.93 22.73 -2.44
C SER A 169 18.77 22.06 -1.34
N THR A 170 19.54 22.84 -0.57
CA THR A 170 20.29 22.34 0.59
C THR A 170 19.33 21.92 1.70
N ARG A 171 18.32 22.73 2.01
CA ARG A 171 17.31 22.40 3.03
C ARG A 171 16.55 21.12 2.66
N ASP A 172 16.12 20.98 1.41
CA ASP A 172 15.38 19.81 0.94
C ASP A 172 16.24 18.54 1.05
N ARG A 173 17.50 18.62 0.61
CA ARG A 173 18.46 17.52 0.74
C ARG A 173 18.69 17.12 2.20
N LEU A 174 18.91 18.08 3.10
CA LEU A 174 19.11 17.81 4.52
C LEU A 174 17.87 17.21 5.17
N SER A 175 16.69 17.69 4.78
CA SER A 175 15.41 17.15 5.26
C SER A 175 15.25 15.69 4.83
N GLN A 176 15.55 15.37 3.57
CA GLN A 176 15.55 14.00 3.08
C GLN A 176 16.55 13.11 3.82
N LEU A 177 17.79 13.58 4.03
CA LEU A 177 18.82 12.83 4.76
C LEU A 177 18.40 12.54 6.21
N LEU A 178 17.76 13.50 6.89
CA LEU A 178 17.25 13.28 8.25
C LEU A 178 16.10 12.26 8.27
N VAL A 179 15.19 12.31 7.28
CA VAL A 179 14.15 11.30 7.13
C VAL A 179 14.77 9.92 6.89
N GLU A 180 15.75 9.81 5.98
CA GLU A 180 16.45 8.54 5.70
C GLU A 180 17.22 8.02 6.92
N GLN A 181 17.86 8.90 7.70
CA GLN A 181 18.57 8.53 8.91
C GLN A 181 17.62 8.02 10.01
N ARG A 182 16.44 8.63 10.16
CA ARG A 182 15.46 8.30 11.19
C ARG A 182 14.60 7.09 10.83
N TYR A 183 14.16 7.01 9.58
CA TYR A 183 13.17 6.04 9.10
C TYR A 183 13.73 5.08 8.05
N GLY A 184 15.06 4.99 7.87
CA GLY A 184 15.67 4.22 6.78
C GLY A 184 15.20 2.77 6.70
N ASP A 185 15.13 2.08 7.84
CA ASP A 185 14.64 0.70 7.92
C ASP A 185 13.15 0.59 7.56
N GLU A 186 12.33 1.55 8.01
CA GLU A 186 10.90 1.58 7.69
C GLU A 186 10.67 1.91 6.21
N ILE A 187 11.41 2.87 5.65
CA ILE A 187 11.39 3.20 4.22
C ILE A 187 11.77 1.98 3.39
N ALA A 188 12.81 1.24 3.78
CA ALA A 188 13.19 0.00 3.14
C ALA A 188 12.05 -1.03 3.18
N GLY A 189 11.43 -1.24 4.35
CA GLY A 189 10.27 -2.12 4.49
C GLY A 189 9.07 -1.71 3.63
N LEU A 190 8.74 -0.40 3.57
CA LEU A 190 7.68 0.12 2.71
C LEU A 190 7.98 -0.03 1.23
N ASN A 191 9.24 0.11 0.83
CA ASN A 191 9.67 -0.14 -0.54
C ASN A 191 9.54 -1.63 -0.91
N GLU A 192 9.85 -2.54 0.01
CA GLU A 192 9.63 -3.96 -0.22
C GLU A 192 8.14 -4.31 -0.33
N LEU A 193 7.30 -3.70 0.51
CA LEU A 193 5.85 -3.86 0.44
C LEU A 193 5.28 -3.30 -0.87
N ASP A 194 5.75 -2.12 -1.30
CA ASP A 194 5.37 -1.51 -2.58
C ASP A 194 5.71 -2.42 -3.77
N GLU A 195 6.89 -3.04 -3.77
CA GLU A 195 7.28 -3.99 -4.82
C GLU A 195 6.45 -5.28 -4.80
N ALA A 196 6.05 -5.77 -3.63
CA ALA A 196 5.13 -6.89 -3.52
C ALA A 196 3.75 -6.53 -4.09
N VAL A 197 3.22 -5.35 -3.76
CA VAL A 197 1.95 -4.83 -4.30
C VAL A 197 2.01 -4.71 -5.83
N LYS A 198 3.07 -4.12 -6.40
CA LYS A 198 3.30 -4.04 -7.85
C LYS A 198 3.36 -5.42 -8.52
N THR A 199 3.83 -6.43 -7.80
CA THR A 199 3.91 -7.81 -8.31
C THR A 199 2.51 -8.44 -8.37
N VAL A 200 1.66 -8.19 -7.39
CA VAL A 200 0.25 -8.59 -7.43
C VAL A 200 -0.50 -7.88 -8.55
N GLU A 201 -0.31 -6.57 -8.73
CA GLU A 201 -0.92 -5.81 -9.84
C GLU A 201 -0.54 -6.40 -11.20
N ARG A 202 0.75 -6.74 -11.41
CA ARG A 202 1.20 -7.45 -12.62
C ARG A 202 0.58 -8.84 -12.76
N ALA A 203 0.35 -9.55 -11.66
CA ALA A 203 -0.30 -10.85 -11.68
C ALA A 203 -1.77 -10.75 -12.11
N VAL A 204 -2.49 -9.71 -11.67
CA VAL A 204 -3.86 -9.41 -12.14
C VAL A 204 -3.87 -9.24 -13.65
N ASP A 205 -2.99 -8.40 -14.17
CA ASP A 205 -2.87 -8.14 -15.60
C ASP A 205 -2.48 -9.40 -16.39
N GLY A 206 -1.60 -10.23 -15.84
CA GLY A 206 -1.20 -11.50 -16.43
C GLY A 206 -2.33 -12.53 -16.44
N ALA A 207 -3.06 -12.67 -15.34
CA ALA A 207 -4.21 -13.58 -15.24
C ALA A 207 -5.36 -13.15 -16.15
N ARG A 208 -5.60 -11.84 -16.27
CA ARG A 208 -6.56 -11.25 -17.20
C ARG A 208 -6.22 -11.61 -18.65
N ASP A 209 -4.95 -11.45 -19.03
CA ASP A 209 -4.48 -11.82 -20.36
C ASP A 209 -4.58 -13.33 -20.64
N ASP A 210 -4.24 -14.17 -19.66
CA ASP A 210 -4.40 -15.62 -19.76
C ASP A 210 -5.89 -15.99 -19.97
N VAL A 211 -6.82 -15.40 -19.19
CA VAL A 211 -8.27 -15.64 -19.34
C VAL A 211 -8.74 -15.28 -20.75
N ARG A 212 -8.37 -14.08 -21.23
CA ARG A 212 -8.67 -13.61 -22.60
C ARG A 212 -8.24 -14.63 -23.66
N GLU A 213 -7.07 -15.22 -23.49
CA GLU A 213 -6.53 -16.20 -24.44
C GLU A 213 -7.26 -17.53 -24.38
N ILE A 214 -7.57 -18.02 -23.18
CA ILE A 214 -8.28 -19.30 -23.03
C ILE A 214 -9.66 -19.24 -23.69
N ILE A 215 -10.35 -18.10 -23.58
CA ILE A 215 -11.65 -17.87 -24.25
C ILE A 215 -11.51 -17.47 -25.72
N GLY A 216 -10.28 -17.25 -26.21
CA GLY A 216 -9.98 -16.93 -27.61
C GLY A 216 -10.58 -15.61 -28.06
N MET A 217 -10.55 -14.57 -27.21
CA MET A 217 -10.98 -13.22 -27.57
C MET A 217 -9.80 -12.34 -27.98
N PHE A 218 -10.05 -11.42 -28.92
CA PHE A 218 -9.09 -10.38 -29.26
C PHE A 218 -9.01 -9.34 -28.13
N PRO A 219 -7.84 -8.69 -27.92
CA PRO A 219 -7.67 -7.68 -26.87
C PRO A 219 -8.72 -6.56 -26.89
N HIS A 220 -9.04 -6.05 -28.08
CA HIS A 220 -10.04 -5.00 -28.25
C HIS A 220 -11.43 -5.42 -27.73
N ASP A 221 -11.91 -6.59 -28.16
CA ASP A 221 -13.25 -7.08 -27.81
C ASP A 221 -13.33 -7.46 -26.33
N PHE A 222 -12.25 -8.02 -25.80
CA PHE A 222 -12.13 -8.31 -24.37
C PHE A 222 -12.19 -7.02 -23.54
N ASP A 223 -11.44 -6.00 -23.93
CA ASP A 223 -11.47 -4.72 -23.23
C ASP A 223 -12.85 -4.05 -23.30
N ALA A 224 -13.51 -4.09 -24.45
CA ALA A 224 -14.84 -3.48 -24.62
C ALA A 224 -15.89 -4.08 -23.68
N GLU A 225 -15.82 -5.38 -23.42
CA GLU A 225 -16.80 -6.09 -22.61
C GLU A 225 -16.45 -6.12 -21.12
N PHE A 226 -15.16 -6.28 -20.78
CA PHE A 226 -14.74 -6.52 -19.40
C PHE A 226 -14.37 -5.24 -18.65
N LYS A 227 -13.82 -4.21 -19.33
CA LYS A 227 -13.45 -2.95 -18.65
C LYS A 227 -14.60 -2.25 -17.93
N PRO A 228 -15.83 -2.18 -18.46
CA PRO A 228 -16.94 -1.54 -17.74
C PRO A 228 -17.21 -2.21 -16.38
N ILE A 229 -17.10 -3.54 -16.31
CA ILE A 229 -17.29 -4.31 -15.08
C ILE A 229 -16.12 -4.06 -14.13
N GLU A 230 -14.88 -4.11 -14.63
CA GLU A 230 -13.67 -3.82 -13.85
C GLU A 230 -13.72 -2.42 -13.22
N GLN A 231 -14.09 -1.41 -14.02
CA GLN A 231 -14.24 -0.02 -13.56
C GLN A 231 -15.34 0.13 -12.51
N GLN A 232 -16.45 -0.60 -12.67
CA GLN A 232 -17.51 -0.58 -11.67
C GLN A 232 -17.03 -1.18 -10.35
N ILE A 233 -16.31 -2.29 -10.40
CA ILE A 233 -15.70 -2.93 -9.21
C ILE A 233 -14.71 -1.98 -8.53
N ASP A 234 -13.86 -1.30 -9.30
CA ASP A 234 -12.90 -0.34 -8.75
C ASP A 234 -13.62 0.83 -8.05
N LYS A 235 -14.65 1.40 -8.68
CA LYS A 235 -15.46 2.46 -8.09
C LYS A 235 -16.16 2.01 -6.81
N ASP A 236 -16.68 0.79 -6.79
CA ASP A 236 -17.37 0.26 -5.61
C ASP A 236 -16.38 -0.04 -4.47
N ALA A 237 -15.18 -0.53 -4.80
CA ALA A 237 -14.09 -0.67 -3.84
C ALA A 237 -13.68 0.69 -3.26
N GLU A 238 -13.48 1.71 -4.10
CA GLU A 238 -13.17 3.06 -3.65
C GLU A 238 -14.23 3.62 -2.70
N LYS A 239 -15.52 3.48 -3.05
CA LYS A 239 -16.64 3.90 -2.20
C LYS A 239 -16.65 3.17 -0.86
N ALA A 240 -16.40 1.86 -0.85
CA ALA A 240 -16.38 1.07 0.38
C ALA A 240 -15.29 1.56 1.36
N PHE A 241 -14.20 2.14 0.85
CA PHE A 241 -13.16 2.73 1.71
C PHE A 241 -13.42 4.19 2.11
N VAL A 242 -14.18 4.96 1.33
CA VAL A 242 -14.49 6.36 1.65
C VAL A 242 -15.70 6.48 2.58
N ALA A 243 -16.64 5.54 2.51
CA ALA A 243 -17.78 5.53 3.40
C ALA A 243 -17.28 5.44 4.85
N PRO A 244 -17.63 6.40 5.74
CA PRO A 244 -17.37 6.23 7.15
C PRO A 244 -18.00 4.91 7.58
N ILE A 245 -17.22 4.06 8.25
CA ILE A 245 -17.78 2.86 8.89
C ILE A 245 -18.95 3.37 9.72
N PRO A 246 -20.20 2.95 9.44
CA PRO A 246 -21.34 3.42 10.22
C PRO A 246 -21.08 2.95 11.65
N ILE A 247 -20.65 3.88 12.48
CA ILE A 247 -20.48 3.65 13.91
C ILE A 247 -21.91 3.54 14.42
N ASP A 248 -22.36 2.31 14.65
CA ASP A 248 -23.61 2.05 15.34
C ASP A 248 -23.40 2.41 16.81
N VAL A 249 -23.66 3.69 17.11
CA VAL A 249 -23.50 4.26 18.45
C VAL A 249 -24.37 3.52 19.45
N ASP A 250 -25.53 3.00 19.03
CA ASP A 250 -26.44 2.25 19.89
C ASP A 250 -25.89 0.85 20.19
N ALA A 251 -25.31 0.16 19.21
CA ALA A 251 -24.64 -1.13 19.42
C ALA A 251 -23.40 -0.98 20.33
N ILE A 252 -22.60 0.06 20.13
CA ILE A 252 -21.45 0.37 21.00
C ILE A 252 -21.93 0.71 22.42
N ALA A 253 -22.96 1.54 22.55
CA ALA A 253 -23.53 1.87 23.86
C ALA A 253 -24.11 0.64 24.56
N ALA A 254 -24.73 -0.29 23.82
CA ALA A 254 -25.21 -1.56 24.35
C ALA A 254 -24.04 -2.44 24.84
N GLN A 255 -22.95 -2.53 24.06
CA GLN A 255 -21.75 -3.27 24.46
C GLN A 255 -21.09 -2.66 25.71
N ILE A 256 -20.94 -1.34 25.76
CA ILE A 256 -20.42 -0.62 26.94
C ILE A 256 -21.28 -0.90 28.17
N LYS A 257 -22.61 -0.97 28.02
CA LYS A 257 -23.53 -1.32 29.11
C LYS A 257 -23.41 -2.77 29.60
N THR A 258 -22.77 -3.66 28.85
CA THR A 258 -22.51 -5.05 29.29
C THR A 258 -21.15 -5.23 29.97
N LEU A 259 -20.22 -4.28 29.80
CA LEU A 259 -18.91 -4.30 30.46
C LEU A 259 -19.02 -4.04 31.96
N LYS A 260 -18.04 -4.52 32.73
CA LYS A 260 -17.94 -4.21 34.17
C LYS A 260 -17.61 -2.72 34.38
N PHE A 261 -17.93 -2.21 35.56
CA PHE A 261 -17.72 -0.79 35.88
C PHE A 261 -16.26 -0.34 35.65
N ASP A 262 -15.30 -1.15 36.08
CA ASP A 262 -13.87 -0.86 35.92
C ASP A 262 -13.43 -0.83 34.45
N GLU A 263 -14.00 -1.70 33.61
CA GLU A 263 -13.73 -1.77 32.16
C GLU A 263 -14.35 -0.57 31.42
N ARG A 264 -15.50 -0.06 31.88
CA ARG A 264 -16.10 1.16 31.33
C ARG A 264 -15.26 2.40 31.61
N HIS A 265 -14.71 2.50 32.83
CA HIS A 265 -13.82 3.61 33.18
C HIS A 265 -12.57 3.62 32.31
N LEU A 266 -11.94 2.46 32.10
CA LEU A 266 -10.79 2.34 31.20
C LEU A 266 -11.10 2.80 29.77
N LEU A 267 -12.30 2.49 29.25
CA LEU A 267 -12.70 2.97 27.92
C LEU A 267 -12.95 4.47 27.87
N ILE A 268 -13.51 5.05 28.93
CA ILE A 268 -13.72 6.50 29.04
C ILE A 268 -12.37 7.22 29.09
N ASP A 269 -11.43 6.72 29.89
CA ASP A 269 -10.09 7.29 30.01
C ASP A 269 -9.33 7.19 28.68
N LEU A 270 -9.39 6.02 28.01
CA LEU A 270 -8.80 5.83 26.68
C LEU A 270 -9.42 6.77 25.63
N ALA A 271 -10.74 6.95 25.64
CA ALA A 271 -11.43 7.83 24.72
C ALA A 271 -11.05 9.30 24.95
N LEU A 272 -10.94 9.72 26.22
CA LEU A 272 -10.46 11.04 26.59
C LEU A 272 -9.01 11.26 26.16
N ASP A 273 -8.13 10.29 26.37
CA ASP A 273 -6.72 10.37 25.95
C ASP A 273 -6.60 10.50 24.42
N LEU A 274 -7.35 9.70 23.66
CA LEU A 274 -7.39 9.77 22.20
C LEU A 274 -7.93 11.12 21.71
N GLN A 275 -9.00 11.64 22.33
CA GLN A 275 -9.54 12.95 21.98
C GLN A 275 -8.54 14.07 22.28
N THR A 276 -7.84 13.98 23.41
CA THR A 276 -6.82 14.96 23.80
C THR A 276 -5.62 14.91 22.86
N ALA A 277 -5.21 13.72 22.41
CA ALA A 277 -4.15 13.53 21.42
C ALA A 277 -4.55 14.09 20.04
N ALA A 278 -5.80 13.84 19.60
CA ALA A 278 -6.32 14.35 18.34
C ALA A 278 -6.41 15.89 18.32
N VAL A 279 -6.83 16.51 19.44
CA VAL A 279 -6.87 17.97 19.59
C VAL A 279 -5.46 18.58 19.62
N LYS A 280 -4.46 17.87 20.17
CA LYS A 280 -3.05 18.31 20.13
C LYS A 280 -2.41 18.17 18.74
N ALA A 281 -2.92 17.26 17.92
CA ALA A 281 -2.40 17.00 16.58
C ALA A 281 -3.04 17.89 15.49
N ALA A 282 -4.18 18.53 15.79
CA ALA A 282 -4.91 19.46 14.92
C ALA A 282 -4.48 20.92 15.17
#